data_AF-F2UP89-F1
#
_entry.id   AF-F2UP89-F1
#
_cell.length_a   1.000
_cell.length_b   1.000
_cell.length_c   1.000
_cell.angle_alpha   90.00
_cell.angle_beta   90.00
_cell.angle_gamma   90.00
#
_symmetry.space_group_name_H-M   'P 1'
#
loop_
_entity.id
_entity.type
_entity.pdbx_description
1 polymer ?
#
loop_
_entity_poly.entity_id
_entity_poly.type
_entity_poly.pdbx_seq_one_letter_code
_entity_poly.pdbx_strand_id
1 'polypeptide(L)'
;MASFDGGADAANNSSHAAIAAVRNTMKEREEMEKLNDNLEVYIRRTSALYSSHSTLVSLQASRRTSVVASTPTASPSKSNEERLRKEVKRQQAEIDRLQSLASQLEKQFENAVEVKDTALNQLEECAATQQDLRTELEKQKEAYDARLASTEATISSMTAELEESRARAHAAERRVIAAEAEVVTLKHQLNHQQSLHETTVTTLEEELQACTKAMASKQAPDTTIDAAVAEVKKEFQAAANAYRHKLRQYYATHARGPQAMSSSWFTEERMALKQQVFTLTKEKADLSTTNASLHATVDACKQEVAAIRQSMKDAVHHHTTEIKAKEERIAALTAHIRANEKKYADLLDERLWLDAEIDEYRRLLNSIQRPPRPKKKKATPTRLSLPAGTPAPRTQATTAPVESDKSDASSGGPGRLELRDVDTKVECLLVANPSKTSSVDIDGWALTASADNDLISTLEFSAHVLPPGGVLRVFQQRNEHFVENRDCLWDELTRPREWGDGQKGAGSDGEGL
;
A
#
# COMPACT_ATOMS: atom_id res chain seq x y z
N MET A 1 -39.14 -27.43 40.33
CA MET A 1 -38.21 -26.46 39.71
C MET A 1 -39.03 -25.55 38.81
N ALA A 2 -39.15 -24.28 39.16
CA ALA A 2 -39.69 -23.22 38.31
C ALA A 2 -39.00 -21.93 38.77
N SER A 3 -38.01 -21.48 38.02
CA SER A 3 -37.09 -20.41 38.40
C SER A 3 -37.51 -19.09 37.76
N PHE A 4 -38.00 -18.18 38.61
CA PHE A 4 -37.64 -16.75 38.63
C PHE A 4 -37.24 -16.10 37.29
N ASP A 5 -38.22 -15.53 36.60
CA ASP A 5 -38.01 -14.35 35.74
C ASP A 5 -39.24 -13.44 35.84
N GLY A 6 -39.05 -12.12 35.82
CA GLY A 6 -40.10 -11.14 36.12
C GLY A 6 -39.67 -9.89 36.89
N GLY A 7 -38.38 -9.54 36.87
CA GLY A 7 -37.85 -8.34 37.54
C GLY A 7 -37.69 -7.09 36.66
N ALA A 8 -37.72 -7.22 35.33
CA ALA A 8 -37.31 -6.16 34.40
C ALA A 8 -38.41 -5.14 34.07
N ASP A 9 -39.65 -5.58 33.85
CA ASP A 9 -40.71 -4.73 33.27
C ASP A 9 -41.25 -3.65 34.22
N ALA A 10 -41.23 -3.92 35.54
CA ALA A 10 -41.68 -2.96 36.55
C ALA A 10 -40.75 -1.73 36.64
N ALA A 11 -39.44 -1.94 36.50
CA ALA A 11 -38.45 -0.85 36.51
C ALA A 11 -38.54 0.00 35.23
N ASN A 12 -38.76 -0.63 34.07
CA ASN A 12 -38.81 0.06 32.79
C ASN A 12 -40.05 0.97 32.66
N ASN A 13 -41.22 0.51 33.11
CA ASN A 13 -42.44 1.35 33.16
C ASN A 13 -42.33 2.52 34.16
N SER A 14 -41.67 2.31 35.31
CA SER A 14 -41.41 3.40 36.28
C SER A 14 -40.48 4.48 35.70
N SER A 15 -39.42 4.06 35.01
CA SER A 15 -38.51 4.95 34.27
C SER A 15 -39.27 5.77 33.21
N HIS A 16 -40.10 5.11 32.39
CA HIS A 16 -40.88 5.78 31.35
C HIS A 16 -41.89 6.79 31.92
N ALA A 17 -42.52 6.48 33.06
CA ALA A 17 -43.42 7.40 33.77
C ALA A 17 -42.68 8.61 34.35
N ALA A 18 -41.48 8.41 34.94
CA ALA A 18 -40.65 9.50 35.42
C ALA A 18 -40.17 10.42 34.29
N ILE A 19 -39.75 9.85 33.15
CA ILE A 19 -39.36 10.62 31.96
C ILE A 19 -40.56 11.39 31.37
N ALA A 20 -41.76 10.81 31.39
CA ALA A 20 -42.98 11.51 30.98
C ALA A 20 -43.35 12.67 31.92
N ALA A 21 -43.21 12.48 33.24
CA ALA A 21 -43.41 13.54 34.22
C ALA A 21 -42.42 14.69 34.04
N VAL A 22 -41.12 14.41 33.87
CA VAL A 22 -40.08 15.41 33.59
C VAL A 22 -40.34 16.14 32.27
N ARG A 23 -40.79 15.42 31.23
CA ARG A 23 -41.17 16.04 29.94
C ARG A 23 -42.37 16.99 30.09
N ASN A 24 -43.34 16.66 30.93
CA ASN A 24 -44.49 17.53 31.19
C ASN A 24 -44.10 18.76 32.02
N THR A 25 -43.27 18.63 33.06
CA THR A 25 -42.80 19.79 33.83
C THR A 25 -41.90 20.72 33.01
N MET A 26 -41.15 20.21 32.03
CA MET A 26 -40.42 21.03 31.07
C MET A 26 -41.37 21.81 30.14
N LYS A 27 -42.42 21.17 29.61
CA LYS A 27 -43.44 21.86 28.80
C LYS A 27 -44.18 22.95 29.58
N GLU A 28 -44.59 22.65 30.80
CA GLU A 28 -45.25 23.61 31.69
C GLU A 28 -44.33 24.79 32.02
N ARG A 29 -43.02 24.54 32.18
CA ARG A 29 -42.01 25.60 32.32
C ARG A 29 -41.87 26.46 31.07
N GLU A 30 -41.82 25.86 29.87
CA GLU A 30 -41.78 26.60 28.60
C GLU A 30 -43.06 27.43 28.37
N GLU A 31 -44.22 26.93 28.80
CA GLU A 31 -45.50 27.66 28.74
C GLU A 31 -45.52 28.84 29.71
N MET A 32 -44.99 28.66 30.92
CA MET A 32 -44.83 29.75 31.89
C MET A 32 -43.80 30.80 31.45
N GLU A 33 -42.72 30.40 30.77
CA GLU A 33 -41.73 31.30 30.17
C GLU A 33 -42.36 32.14 29.05
N LYS A 34 -43.06 31.50 28.10
CA LYS A 34 -43.83 32.19 27.05
C LYS A 34 -44.90 33.14 27.62
N LEU A 35 -45.54 32.79 28.74
CA LEU A 35 -46.52 33.65 29.40
C LEU A 35 -45.84 34.88 30.03
N ASN A 36 -44.67 34.69 30.65
CA ASN A 36 -43.87 35.75 31.23
C ASN A 36 -43.32 36.72 30.17
N ASP A 37 -42.83 36.22 29.04
CA ASP A 37 -42.40 37.03 27.88
C ASP A 37 -43.54 37.89 27.34
N ASN A 38 -44.74 37.30 27.19
CA ASN A 38 -45.94 38.03 26.78
C ASN A 38 -46.32 39.11 27.81
N LEU A 39 -46.25 38.80 29.11
CA LEU A 39 -46.44 39.77 30.19
C LEU A 39 -45.43 40.92 30.10
N GLU A 40 -44.15 40.64 29.81
CA GLU A 40 -43.14 41.67 29.65
C GLU A 40 -43.43 42.57 28.43
N VAL A 41 -43.89 41.99 27.31
CA VAL A 41 -44.35 42.76 26.14
C VAL A 41 -45.54 43.67 26.51
N TYR A 42 -46.51 43.19 27.30
CA TYR A 42 -47.60 44.03 27.80
C TYR A 42 -47.14 45.11 28.77
N ILE A 43 -46.17 44.84 29.66
CA ILE A 43 -45.58 45.82 30.58
C ILE A 43 -44.81 46.90 29.82
N ARG A 44 -44.00 46.52 28.82
CA ARG A 44 -43.31 47.47 27.92
C ARG A 44 -44.31 48.33 27.14
N ARG A 45 -45.38 47.72 26.58
CA ARG A 45 -46.44 48.44 25.85
C ARG A 45 -47.24 49.39 26.74
N THR A 46 -47.60 48.99 27.95
CA THR A 46 -48.32 49.86 28.90
C THR A 46 -47.43 50.99 29.42
N SER A 47 -46.14 50.73 29.65
CA SER A 47 -45.16 51.77 30.01
C SER A 47 -44.95 52.79 28.88
N ALA A 48 -44.86 52.33 27.63
CA ALA A 48 -44.78 53.20 26.45
C ALA A 48 -46.07 54.02 26.26
N LEU A 49 -47.24 53.42 26.47
CA LEU A 49 -48.53 54.14 26.49
C LEU A 49 -48.60 55.17 27.61
N TYR A 50 -48.08 54.87 28.81
CA TYR A 50 -48.05 55.80 29.93
C TYR A 50 -47.08 56.97 29.68
N SER A 51 -45.92 56.70 29.09
CA SER A 51 -44.97 57.74 28.64
C SER A 51 -45.57 58.63 27.54
N SER A 52 -46.25 58.03 26.56
CA SER A 52 -46.98 58.75 25.51
C SER A 52 -48.14 59.57 26.09
N HIS A 53 -48.89 59.04 27.06
CA HIS A 53 -49.95 59.78 27.72
C HIS A 53 -49.40 60.95 28.55
N SER A 54 -48.29 60.75 29.29
CA SER A 54 -47.60 61.79 30.04
C SER A 54 -47.07 62.92 29.13
N THR A 55 -46.47 62.58 27.99
CA THR A 55 -46.03 63.57 27.00
C THR A 55 -47.20 64.28 26.30
N LEU A 56 -48.31 63.62 26.04
CA LEU A 56 -49.53 64.27 25.55
C LEU A 56 -50.15 65.21 26.59
N VAL A 57 -50.15 64.85 27.88
CA VAL A 57 -50.63 65.71 28.97
C VAL A 57 -49.72 66.93 29.15
N SER A 58 -48.39 66.77 29.06
CA SER A 58 -47.45 67.91 29.12
C SER A 58 -47.58 68.82 27.90
N LEU A 59 -47.79 68.26 26.71
CA LEU A 59 -48.12 69.04 25.50
C LEU A 59 -49.47 69.74 25.59
N GLN A 60 -50.49 69.13 26.21
CA GLN A 60 -51.78 69.79 26.46
C GLN A 60 -51.67 70.91 27.50
N ALA A 61 -50.85 70.75 28.54
CA ALA A 61 -50.54 71.81 29.49
C ALA A 61 -49.80 72.97 28.79
N SER A 62 -48.77 72.66 28.01
CA SER A 62 -48.00 73.63 27.21
C SER A 62 -48.89 74.37 26.18
N ARG A 63 -49.82 73.65 25.53
CA ARG A 63 -50.80 74.23 24.62
C ARG A 63 -51.83 75.11 25.34
N ARG A 64 -52.26 74.75 26.56
CA ARG A 64 -53.09 75.63 27.39
C ARG A 64 -52.38 76.92 27.80
N THR A 65 -51.05 76.88 28.00
CA THR A 65 -50.25 78.09 28.25
C THR A 65 -49.94 78.90 26.99
N SER A 66 -49.85 78.29 25.80
CA SER A 66 -49.53 79.04 24.55
C SER A 66 -50.75 79.63 23.84
N VAL A 67 -51.94 79.04 24.00
CA VAL A 67 -53.18 79.50 23.32
C VAL A 67 -53.66 80.89 23.78
N VAL A 68 -53.17 81.41 24.90
CA VAL A 68 -53.50 82.77 25.38
C VAL A 68 -52.65 83.87 24.70
N ALA A 69 -51.58 83.52 23.98
CA ALA A 69 -50.59 84.49 23.49
C ALA A 69 -50.21 84.29 22.01
N SER A 70 -51.16 84.44 21.07
CA SER A 70 -50.89 84.74 19.65
C SER A 70 -52.15 85.23 18.92
N THR A 71 -52.28 86.54 18.73
CA THR A 71 -53.21 87.15 17.77
C THR A 71 -52.64 87.10 16.34
N PRO A 72 -53.47 86.96 15.29
CA PRO A 72 -52.98 86.76 13.93
C PRO A 72 -52.65 88.09 13.22
N THR A 73 -51.37 88.41 13.06
CA THR A 73 -50.93 89.47 12.13
C THR A 73 -50.83 88.93 10.70
N ALA A 74 -51.70 89.39 9.81
CA ALA A 74 -51.75 88.95 8.42
C ALA A 74 -50.68 89.61 7.52
N SER A 75 -50.36 88.94 6.40
CA SER A 75 -49.37 89.29 5.35
C SER A 75 -47.89 89.21 5.78
N PRO A 76 -47.18 88.14 5.35
CA PRO A 76 -46.79 88.04 3.94
C PRO A 76 -47.17 86.68 3.30
N SER A 77 -48.46 86.49 3.00
CA SER A 77 -48.98 85.16 2.64
C SER A 77 -48.46 84.62 1.30
N LYS A 78 -48.49 85.42 0.22
CA LYS A 78 -48.22 84.92 -1.15
C LYS A 78 -46.77 84.48 -1.38
N SER A 79 -45.79 85.22 -0.84
CA SER A 79 -44.37 84.85 -0.99
C SER A 79 -44.01 83.60 -0.18
N ASN A 80 -44.56 83.47 1.02
CA ASN A 80 -44.40 82.26 1.82
C ASN A 80 -45.12 81.07 1.17
N GLU A 81 -46.30 81.26 0.60
CA GLU A 81 -47.03 80.24 -0.14
C GLU A 81 -46.27 79.76 -1.39
N GLU A 82 -45.63 80.65 -2.17
CA GLU A 82 -44.75 80.25 -3.28
C GLU A 82 -43.51 79.49 -2.81
N ARG A 83 -42.89 79.89 -1.70
CA ARG A 83 -41.75 79.17 -1.11
C ARG A 83 -42.18 77.77 -0.65
N LEU A 84 -43.33 77.66 0.00
CA LEU A 84 -43.93 76.38 0.40
C LEU A 84 -44.27 75.50 -0.82
N ARG A 85 -44.85 76.07 -1.89
CA ARG A 85 -45.11 75.32 -3.15
C ARG A 85 -43.83 74.82 -3.81
N LYS A 86 -42.74 75.59 -3.79
CA LYS A 86 -41.42 75.16 -4.29
C LYS A 86 -40.83 74.06 -3.41
N GLU A 87 -40.96 74.19 -2.09
CA GLU A 87 -40.48 73.19 -1.12
C GLU A 87 -41.28 71.87 -1.22
N VAL A 88 -42.61 71.93 -1.35
CA VAL A 88 -43.45 70.75 -1.59
C VAL A 88 -43.08 70.06 -2.90
N LYS A 89 -42.79 70.81 -3.98
CA LYS A 89 -42.28 70.21 -5.23
C LYS A 89 -40.91 69.56 -5.07
N ARG A 90 -40.02 70.15 -4.27
CA ARG A 90 -38.70 69.58 -3.94
C ARG A 90 -38.84 68.29 -3.12
N GLN A 91 -39.71 68.29 -2.11
CA GLN A 91 -40.00 67.14 -1.28
C GLN A 91 -40.69 66.03 -2.07
N GLN A 92 -41.62 66.36 -2.98
CA GLN A 92 -42.23 65.37 -3.87
C GLN A 92 -41.18 64.71 -4.78
N ALA A 93 -40.31 65.49 -5.42
CA ALA A 93 -39.24 64.93 -6.24
C ALA A 93 -38.26 64.04 -5.43
N GLU A 94 -38.02 64.37 -4.16
CA GLU A 94 -37.21 63.52 -3.27
C GLU A 94 -37.96 62.26 -2.83
N ILE A 95 -39.28 62.33 -2.59
CA ILE A 95 -40.13 61.15 -2.34
C ILE A 95 -40.13 60.22 -3.55
N ASP A 96 -40.34 60.75 -4.76
CA ASP A 96 -40.32 59.98 -6.00
C ASP A 96 -38.95 59.31 -6.21
N ARG A 97 -37.85 60.04 -5.89
CA ARG A 97 -36.48 59.51 -5.91
C ARG A 97 -36.30 58.37 -4.90
N LEU A 98 -36.70 58.58 -3.64
CA LEU A 98 -36.58 57.57 -2.59
C LEU A 98 -37.44 56.33 -2.88
N GLN A 99 -38.63 56.49 -3.48
CA GLN A 99 -39.45 55.38 -3.95
C GLN A 99 -38.77 54.61 -5.09
N SER A 100 -38.14 55.30 -6.05
CA SER A 100 -37.39 54.63 -7.13
C SER A 100 -36.18 53.85 -6.59
N LEU A 101 -35.48 54.39 -5.58
CA LEU A 101 -34.36 53.72 -4.92
C LEU A 101 -34.83 52.54 -4.06
N ALA A 102 -35.95 52.67 -3.34
CA ALA A 102 -36.55 51.57 -2.60
C ALA A 102 -36.92 50.41 -3.54
N SER A 103 -37.60 50.69 -4.66
CA SER A 103 -37.93 49.65 -5.65
C SER A 103 -36.70 49.03 -6.33
N GLN A 104 -35.60 49.78 -6.47
CA GLN A 104 -34.32 49.22 -6.94
C GLN A 104 -33.68 48.31 -5.89
N LEU A 105 -33.68 48.69 -4.61
CA LEU A 105 -33.18 47.86 -3.52
C LEU A 105 -34.03 46.59 -3.34
N GLU A 106 -35.36 46.69 -3.38
CA GLU A 106 -36.27 45.54 -3.32
C GLU A 106 -35.94 44.51 -4.42
N LYS A 107 -35.75 44.95 -5.67
CA LYS A 107 -35.32 44.07 -6.77
C LYS A 107 -33.92 43.49 -6.57
N GLN A 108 -32.99 44.25 -5.98
CA GLN A 108 -31.66 43.74 -5.67
C GLN A 108 -31.71 42.68 -4.55
N PHE A 109 -32.59 42.85 -3.54
CA PHE A 109 -32.81 41.84 -2.51
C PHE A 109 -33.48 40.59 -3.07
N GLU A 110 -34.52 40.71 -3.90
CA GLU A 110 -35.19 39.57 -4.53
C GLU A 110 -34.19 38.75 -5.36
N ASN A 111 -33.45 39.40 -6.26
CA ASN A 111 -32.41 38.75 -7.07
C ASN A 111 -31.32 38.09 -6.18
N ALA A 112 -30.96 38.71 -5.05
CA ALA A 112 -29.97 38.14 -4.12
C ALA A 112 -30.51 36.92 -3.36
N VAL A 113 -31.82 36.86 -3.08
CA VAL A 113 -32.49 35.68 -2.53
C VAL A 113 -32.54 34.56 -3.56
N GLU A 114 -32.94 34.82 -4.81
CA GLU A 114 -32.91 33.81 -5.88
C GLU A 114 -31.50 33.22 -6.12
N VAL A 115 -30.47 34.07 -6.14
CA VAL A 115 -29.07 33.62 -6.26
C VAL A 115 -28.62 32.81 -5.04
N LYS A 116 -29.05 33.20 -3.84
CA LYS A 116 -28.75 32.43 -2.62
C LYS A 116 -29.43 31.06 -2.63
N ASP A 117 -30.70 30.98 -3.01
CA ASP A 117 -31.46 29.75 -2.94
C ASP A 117 -31.05 28.77 -4.07
N THR A 118 -30.68 29.27 -5.25
CA THR A 118 -30.02 28.46 -6.28
C THR A 118 -28.66 27.94 -5.84
N ALA A 119 -27.85 28.75 -5.14
CA ALA A 119 -26.57 28.30 -4.56
C ALA A 119 -26.74 27.29 -3.42
N LEU A 120 -27.82 27.40 -2.61
CA LEU A 120 -28.15 26.40 -1.59
C LEU A 120 -28.54 25.05 -2.21
N ASN A 121 -29.40 25.06 -3.24
CA ASN A 121 -29.77 23.83 -3.95
C ASN A 121 -28.54 23.14 -4.59
N GLN A 122 -27.62 23.92 -5.17
CA GLN A 122 -26.34 23.39 -5.69
C GLN A 122 -25.45 22.81 -4.58
N LEU A 123 -25.40 23.46 -3.41
CA LEU A 123 -24.65 22.95 -2.27
C LEU A 123 -25.24 21.64 -1.73
N GLU A 124 -26.56 21.51 -1.70
CA GLU A 124 -27.26 20.28 -1.32
C GLU A 124 -27.01 19.14 -2.32
N GLU A 125 -27.04 19.41 -3.63
CA GLU A 125 -26.70 18.44 -4.67
C GLU A 125 -25.22 18.01 -4.61
N CYS A 126 -24.30 18.95 -4.38
CA CYS A 126 -22.89 18.66 -4.12
C CYS A 126 -22.68 17.85 -2.83
N ALA A 127 -23.48 18.08 -1.78
CA ALA A 127 -23.41 17.31 -0.54
C ALA A 127 -23.92 15.88 -0.73
N ALA A 128 -25.03 15.70 -1.46
CA ALA A 128 -25.59 14.39 -1.79
C ALA A 128 -24.61 13.56 -2.63
N THR A 129 -24.07 14.13 -3.71
CA THR A 129 -23.07 13.46 -4.56
C THR A 129 -21.77 13.13 -3.81
N GLN A 130 -21.32 13.99 -2.89
CA GLN A 130 -20.20 13.65 -2.00
C GLN A 130 -20.53 12.49 -1.04
N GLN A 131 -21.75 12.40 -0.54
CA GLN A 131 -22.19 11.29 0.31
C GLN A 131 -22.23 9.98 -0.49
N ASP A 132 -22.81 9.99 -1.69
CA ASP A 132 -22.86 8.81 -2.57
C ASP A 132 -21.45 8.31 -2.90
N LEU A 133 -20.55 9.20 -3.33
CA LEU A 133 -19.14 8.87 -3.61
C LEU A 133 -18.42 8.30 -2.39
N ARG A 134 -18.70 8.80 -1.18
CA ARG A 134 -18.15 8.22 0.07
C ARG A 134 -18.67 6.80 0.31
N THR A 135 -19.97 6.54 0.12
CA THR A 135 -20.51 5.18 0.31
C THR A 135 -19.98 4.20 -0.73
N GLU A 136 -19.73 4.65 -1.96
CA GLU A 136 -19.17 3.81 -3.01
C GLU A 136 -17.68 3.53 -2.78
N LEU A 137 -16.91 4.53 -2.35
CA LEU A 137 -15.53 4.33 -1.93
C LEU A 137 -15.43 3.34 -0.76
N GLU A 138 -16.33 3.41 0.22
CA GLU A 138 -16.31 2.50 1.37
C GLU A 138 -16.67 1.07 0.97
N LYS A 139 -17.70 0.86 0.13
CA LYS A 139 -17.99 -0.46 -0.47
C LYS A 139 -16.81 -1.03 -1.25
N GLN A 140 -16.08 -0.19 -1.98
CA GLN A 140 -14.90 -0.64 -2.73
C GLN A 140 -13.78 -1.06 -1.79
N LYS A 141 -13.51 -0.33 -0.71
CA LYS A 141 -12.57 -0.77 0.34
C LYS A 141 -12.99 -2.11 0.95
N GLU A 142 -14.24 -2.25 1.40
CA GLU A 142 -14.76 -3.51 1.96
C GLU A 142 -14.59 -4.69 0.97
N ALA A 143 -14.81 -4.46 -0.32
CA ALA A 143 -14.59 -5.46 -1.36
C ALA A 143 -13.11 -5.79 -1.59
N TYR A 144 -12.20 -4.81 -1.51
CA TYR A 144 -10.75 -5.04 -1.57
C TYR A 144 -10.25 -5.78 -0.33
N ASP A 145 -10.68 -5.40 0.88
CA ASP A 145 -10.31 -6.04 2.14
C ASP A 145 -10.80 -7.49 2.19
N ALA A 146 -12.05 -7.74 1.78
CA ALA A 146 -12.57 -9.11 1.65
C ALA A 146 -11.76 -9.94 0.62
N ARG A 147 -11.33 -9.31 -0.48
CA ARG A 147 -10.48 -9.97 -1.47
C ARG A 147 -9.09 -10.27 -0.92
N LEU A 148 -8.45 -9.31 -0.24
CA LEU A 148 -7.15 -9.48 0.43
C LEU A 148 -7.20 -10.63 1.43
N ALA A 149 -8.16 -10.61 2.36
CA ALA A 149 -8.37 -11.69 3.33
C ALA A 149 -8.59 -13.06 2.66
N SER A 150 -9.33 -13.10 1.54
CA SER A 150 -9.49 -14.35 0.78
C SER A 150 -8.19 -14.82 0.13
N THR A 151 -7.37 -13.92 -0.40
CA THR A 151 -6.07 -14.26 -0.98
C THR A 151 -5.06 -14.70 0.09
N GLU A 152 -5.01 -14.02 1.24
CA GLU A 152 -4.20 -14.42 2.40
C GLU A 152 -4.59 -15.80 2.91
N ALA A 153 -5.90 -16.10 2.99
CA ALA A 153 -6.38 -17.44 3.33
C ALA A 153 -5.90 -18.49 2.31
N THR A 154 -6.02 -18.23 1.00
CA THR A 154 -5.49 -19.17 -0.02
C THR A 154 -3.98 -19.35 0.02
N ILE A 155 -3.22 -18.27 0.27
CA ILE A 155 -1.76 -18.32 0.43
C ILE A 155 -1.42 -19.17 1.66
N SER A 156 -2.07 -18.95 2.80
CA SER A 156 -1.83 -19.72 4.03
C SER A 156 -2.11 -21.23 3.83
N SER A 157 -3.19 -21.59 3.13
CA SER A 157 -3.50 -22.98 2.75
C SER A 157 -2.41 -23.57 1.86
N MET A 158 -2.01 -22.87 0.80
CA MET A 158 -0.95 -23.35 -0.10
C MET A 158 0.40 -23.46 0.59
N THR A 159 0.73 -22.57 1.54
CA THR A 159 1.95 -22.71 2.34
C THR A 159 1.90 -23.94 3.25
N ALA A 160 0.76 -24.23 3.88
CA ALA A 160 0.58 -25.42 4.70
C ALA A 160 0.68 -26.72 3.86
N GLU A 161 0.05 -26.74 2.67
CA GLU A 161 0.17 -27.87 1.72
C GLU A 161 1.61 -28.07 1.22
N LEU A 162 2.35 -26.98 0.97
CA LEU A 162 3.77 -27.03 0.61
C LEU A 162 4.62 -27.57 1.76
N GLU A 163 4.40 -27.13 2.99
CA GLU A 163 5.10 -27.66 4.18
C GLU A 163 4.78 -29.14 4.42
N GLU A 164 3.51 -29.55 4.28
CA GLU A 164 3.11 -30.95 4.40
C GLU A 164 3.74 -31.81 3.29
N SER A 165 3.81 -31.31 2.06
CA SER A 165 4.47 -32.01 0.94
C SER A 165 5.99 -32.15 1.16
N ARG A 166 6.65 -31.12 1.71
CA ARG A 166 8.07 -31.16 2.12
C ARG A 166 8.29 -32.14 3.26
N ALA A 167 7.42 -32.14 4.28
CA ALA A 167 7.48 -33.10 5.38
C ALA A 167 7.30 -34.55 4.89
N ARG A 168 6.39 -34.78 3.94
CA ARG A 168 6.20 -36.06 3.25
C ARG A 168 7.43 -36.47 2.43
N ALA A 169 8.05 -35.55 1.70
CA ALA A 169 9.28 -35.79 0.94
C ALA A 169 10.44 -36.20 1.88
N HIS A 170 10.70 -35.42 2.93
CA HIS A 170 11.74 -35.75 3.92
C HIS A 170 11.45 -37.05 4.68
N ALA A 171 10.19 -37.41 4.89
CA ALA A 171 9.82 -38.71 5.46
C ALA A 171 10.10 -39.86 4.48
N ALA A 172 9.91 -39.65 3.17
CA ALA A 172 10.28 -40.62 2.14
C ALA A 172 11.80 -40.76 2.01
N GLU A 173 12.56 -39.65 1.99
CA GLU A 173 14.03 -39.65 1.99
C GLU A 173 14.59 -40.45 3.17
N ARG A 174 14.09 -40.21 4.40
CA ARG A 174 14.50 -41.00 5.58
C ARG A 174 14.19 -42.50 5.45
N ARG A 175 13.08 -42.88 4.79
CA ARG A 175 12.75 -44.29 4.53
C ARG A 175 13.69 -44.92 3.49
N VAL A 176 14.05 -44.18 2.44
CA VAL A 176 15.01 -44.64 1.43
C VAL A 176 16.38 -44.86 2.08
N ILE A 177 16.88 -43.88 2.85
CA ILE A 177 18.17 -44.00 3.58
C ILE A 177 18.15 -45.18 4.56
N ALA A 178 17.04 -45.41 5.27
CA ALA A 178 16.89 -46.57 6.15
C ALA A 178 16.94 -47.91 5.38
N ALA A 179 16.21 -48.01 4.26
CA ALA A 179 16.22 -49.20 3.41
C ALA A 179 17.59 -49.45 2.75
N GLU A 180 18.30 -48.39 2.35
CA GLU A 180 19.68 -48.48 1.86
C GLU A 180 20.63 -48.98 2.95
N ALA A 181 20.50 -48.50 4.18
CA ALA A 181 21.27 -49.00 5.32
C ALA A 181 20.98 -50.49 5.59
N GLU A 182 19.71 -50.90 5.57
CA GLU A 182 19.31 -52.31 5.68
C GLU A 182 19.95 -53.17 4.57
N VAL A 183 19.88 -52.74 3.30
CA VAL A 183 20.53 -53.43 2.17
C VAL A 183 22.04 -53.55 2.36
N VAL A 184 22.72 -52.51 2.86
CA VAL A 184 24.16 -52.55 3.16
C VAL A 184 24.45 -53.56 4.28
N THR A 185 23.65 -53.60 5.35
CA THR A 185 23.84 -54.59 6.44
C THR A 185 23.61 -56.03 5.97
N LEU A 186 22.55 -56.27 5.18
CA LEU A 186 22.27 -57.60 4.59
C LEU A 186 23.37 -58.04 3.64
N LYS A 187 23.91 -57.12 2.82
CA LYS A 187 25.06 -57.41 1.95
C LYS A 187 26.31 -57.76 2.75
N HIS A 188 26.56 -57.08 3.88
CA HIS A 188 27.67 -57.42 4.76
C HIS A 188 27.48 -58.80 5.42
N GLN A 189 26.27 -59.13 5.87
CA GLN A 189 25.93 -60.45 6.41
C GLN A 189 26.09 -61.56 5.35
N LEU A 190 25.65 -61.34 4.11
CA LEU A 190 25.83 -62.28 3.00
C LEU A 190 27.31 -62.53 2.71
N ASN A 191 28.11 -61.46 2.58
CA ASN A 191 29.56 -61.58 2.36
C ASN A 191 30.25 -62.33 3.52
N HIS A 192 29.82 -62.10 4.77
CA HIS A 192 30.33 -62.82 5.93
C HIS A 192 29.97 -64.31 5.88
N GLN A 193 28.72 -64.66 5.53
CA GLN A 193 28.32 -66.06 5.35
C GLN A 193 29.05 -66.74 4.19
N GLN A 194 29.29 -66.04 3.08
CA GLN A 194 30.08 -66.55 1.96
C GLN A 194 31.52 -66.84 2.39
N SER A 195 32.18 -65.89 3.07
CA SER A 195 33.53 -66.08 3.60
C SER A 195 33.61 -67.24 4.62
N LEU A 196 32.64 -67.35 5.52
CA LEU A 196 32.53 -68.52 6.41
C LEU A 196 32.38 -69.82 5.61
N HIS A 197 31.51 -69.85 4.60
CA HIS A 197 31.33 -71.05 3.78
C HIS A 197 32.60 -71.44 3.02
N GLU A 198 33.30 -70.48 2.40
CA GLU A 198 34.61 -70.70 1.75
C GLU A 198 35.64 -71.27 2.73
N THR A 199 35.71 -70.75 3.97
CA THR A 199 36.59 -71.34 5.00
C THR A 199 36.16 -72.77 5.37
N THR A 200 34.86 -73.07 5.48
CA THR A 200 34.41 -74.45 5.76
C THR A 200 34.71 -75.41 4.60
N VAL A 201 34.52 -74.98 3.34
CA VAL A 201 34.80 -75.80 2.16
C VAL A 201 36.29 -76.09 2.06
N THR A 202 37.15 -75.07 2.20
CA THR A 202 38.61 -75.27 2.18
C THR A 202 39.09 -76.20 3.29
N THR A 203 38.59 -76.07 4.53
CA THR A 203 38.93 -77.03 5.61
C THR A 203 38.47 -78.46 5.31
N LEU A 204 37.28 -78.66 4.73
CA LEU A 204 36.79 -80.00 4.36
C LEU A 204 37.56 -80.60 3.18
N GLU A 205 38.00 -79.78 2.23
CA GLU A 205 38.89 -80.21 1.13
C GLU A 205 40.27 -80.63 1.66
N GLU A 206 40.83 -79.91 2.63
CA GLU A 206 42.07 -80.30 3.32
C GLU A 206 41.92 -81.63 4.08
N GLU A 207 40.82 -81.80 4.83
CA GLU A 207 40.51 -83.06 5.52
C GLU A 207 40.32 -84.24 4.55
N LEU A 208 39.61 -84.04 3.43
CA LEU A 208 39.47 -85.05 2.37
C LEU A 208 40.81 -85.39 1.71
N GLN A 209 41.66 -84.40 1.46
CA GLN A 209 43.02 -84.63 0.94
C GLN A 209 43.91 -85.37 1.94
N ALA A 210 43.75 -85.14 3.25
CA ALA A 210 44.45 -85.91 4.27
C ALA A 210 43.94 -87.37 4.34
N CYS A 211 42.62 -87.56 4.29
CA CYS A 211 41.99 -88.88 4.37
C CYS A 211 42.29 -89.75 3.12
N THR A 212 42.25 -89.18 1.92
CA THR A 212 42.62 -89.88 0.68
C THR A 212 44.09 -90.33 0.66
N LYS A 213 45.01 -89.48 1.15
CA LYS A 213 46.43 -89.87 1.36
C LYS A 213 46.59 -91.02 2.35
N ALA A 214 45.78 -91.06 3.42
CA ALA A 214 45.79 -92.16 4.39
C ALA A 214 45.21 -93.47 3.81
N MET A 215 44.14 -93.39 3.02
CA MET A 215 43.51 -94.53 2.35
C MET A 215 44.40 -95.16 1.28
N ALA A 216 45.19 -94.36 0.55
CA ALA A 216 46.15 -94.85 -0.44
C ALA A 216 47.27 -95.73 0.16
N SER A 217 47.46 -95.73 1.48
CA SER A 217 48.50 -96.48 2.19
C SER A 217 48.09 -97.92 2.59
N LYS A 218 46.84 -98.34 2.34
CA LYS A 218 46.31 -99.64 2.75
C LYS A 218 45.60 -100.39 1.63
N GLN A 219 46.36 -101.02 0.73
CA GLN A 219 45.85 -102.03 -0.21
C GLN A 219 46.27 -103.44 0.21
N ALA A 220 45.29 -104.25 0.63
CA ALA A 220 45.37 -105.70 0.81
C ALA A 220 43.94 -106.27 0.94
N PRO A 221 43.72 -107.58 0.69
CA PRO A 221 43.71 -108.20 -0.63
C PRO A 221 42.27 -108.60 -1.05
N ASP A 222 41.96 -108.50 -2.35
CA ASP A 222 40.59 -108.60 -2.90
C ASP A 222 39.85 -109.93 -2.71
N THR A 223 40.51 -110.98 -2.20
CA THR A 223 39.93 -112.34 -2.11
C THR A 223 38.89 -112.52 -0.99
N THR A 224 38.81 -111.60 -0.02
CA THR A 224 37.65 -111.52 0.90
C THR A 224 36.56 -110.61 0.35
N ILE A 225 36.89 -109.69 -0.55
CA ILE A 225 35.97 -108.71 -1.11
C ILE A 225 35.01 -109.38 -2.10
N ASP A 226 35.46 -110.30 -2.97
CA ASP A 226 34.54 -110.97 -3.90
C ASP A 226 33.46 -111.83 -3.19
N ALA A 227 33.81 -112.50 -2.10
CA ALA A 227 32.86 -113.25 -1.27
C ALA A 227 31.88 -112.30 -0.55
N ALA A 228 32.39 -111.21 0.03
CA ALA A 228 31.56 -110.18 0.63
C ALA A 228 30.66 -109.49 -0.41
N VAL A 229 31.15 -109.23 -1.61
CA VAL A 229 30.41 -108.63 -2.73
C VAL A 229 29.33 -109.58 -3.26
N ALA A 230 29.52 -110.90 -3.20
CA ALA A 230 28.47 -111.86 -3.53
C ALA A 230 27.31 -111.82 -2.50
N GLU A 231 27.62 -111.82 -1.19
CA GLU A 231 26.60 -111.73 -0.15
C GLU A 231 25.94 -110.33 -0.15
N VAL A 232 26.72 -109.25 -0.27
CA VAL A 232 26.23 -107.87 -0.39
C VAL A 232 25.40 -107.69 -1.67
N LYS A 233 25.73 -108.32 -2.81
CA LYS A 233 24.85 -108.30 -4.00
C LYS A 233 23.50 -108.99 -3.73
N LYS A 234 23.50 -110.10 -2.97
CA LYS A 234 22.28 -110.83 -2.58
C LYS A 234 21.44 -110.02 -1.58
N GLU A 235 22.07 -109.38 -0.60
CA GLU A 235 21.43 -108.44 0.32
C GLU A 235 20.90 -107.20 -0.40
N PHE A 236 21.65 -106.60 -1.33
CA PHE A 236 21.17 -105.50 -2.16
C PHE A 236 20.04 -105.92 -3.09
N GLN A 237 20.02 -107.15 -3.62
CA GLN A 237 18.88 -107.66 -4.38
C GLN A 237 17.65 -107.84 -3.50
N ALA A 238 17.80 -108.39 -2.29
CA ALA A 238 16.71 -108.49 -1.31
C ALA A 238 16.20 -107.10 -0.89
N ALA A 239 17.10 -106.19 -0.56
CA ALA A 239 16.81 -104.81 -0.19
C ALA A 239 16.18 -104.03 -1.35
N ALA A 240 16.68 -104.14 -2.58
CA ALA A 240 16.10 -103.50 -3.77
C ALA A 240 14.74 -104.08 -4.14
N ASN A 241 14.51 -105.37 -3.91
CA ASN A 241 13.19 -105.99 -4.09
C ASN A 241 12.21 -105.52 -2.99
N ALA A 242 12.64 -105.46 -1.74
CA ALA A 242 11.86 -104.87 -0.65
C ALA A 242 11.59 -103.37 -0.89
N TYR A 243 12.57 -102.62 -1.39
CA TYR A 243 12.44 -101.20 -1.71
C TYR A 243 11.53 -101.00 -2.92
N ARG A 244 11.60 -101.83 -3.96
CA ARG A 244 10.61 -101.86 -5.06
C ARG A 244 9.21 -102.22 -4.57
N HIS A 245 9.07 -103.12 -3.61
CA HIS A 245 7.77 -103.49 -3.06
C HIS A 245 7.18 -102.37 -2.21
N LYS A 246 8.01 -101.71 -1.38
CA LYS A 246 7.68 -100.47 -0.66
C LYS A 246 7.38 -99.33 -1.62
N LEU A 247 8.12 -99.15 -2.72
CA LEU A 247 7.83 -98.17 -3.76
C LEU A 247 6.48 -98.44 -4.42
N ARG A 248 6.18 -99.70 -4.80
CA ARG A 248 4.88 -100.07 -5.36
C ARG A 248 3.74 -99.81 -4.38
N GLN A 249 3.94 -100.06 -3.09
CA GLN A 249 2.93 -99.79 -2.05
C GLN A 249 2.80 -98.28 -1.73
N TYR A 250 3.92 -97.55 -1.77
CA TYR A 250 3.96 -96.09 -1.66
C TYR A 250 3.25 -95.45 -2.86
N TYR A 251 3.58 -95.81 -4.09
CA TYR A 251 2.86 -95.34 -5.28
C TYR A 251 1.40 -95.81 -5.33
N ALA A 252 1.05 -97.01 -4.87
CA ALA A 252 -0.35 -97.45 -4.81
C ALA A 252 -1.20 -96.62 -3.83
N THR A 253 -0.61 -96.16 -2.72
CA THR A 253 -1.28 -95.28 -1.74
C THR A 253 -1.23 -93.81 -2.19
N HIS A 254 -0.08 -93.35 -2.66
CA HIS A 254 0.21 -91.96 -3.07
C HIS A 254 -0.14 -91.64 -4.53
N ALA A 255 -0.62 -92.58 -5.36
CA ALA A 255 -1.29 -92.25 -6.62
C ALA A 255 -2.80 -92.04 -6.43
N ARG A 256 -3.39 -92.70 -5.42
CA ARG A 256 -4.83 -92.62 -5.13
C ARG A 256 -5.21 -91.38 -4.32
N GLY A 257 -4.32 -90.88 -3.46
CA GLY A 257 -4.52 -89.62 -2.73
C GLY A 257 -4.57 -88.36 -3.62
N PRO A 258 -3.55 -88.11 -4.49
CA PRO A 258 -3.50 -86.89 -5.29
C PRO A 258 -4.62 -86.78 -6.32
N GLN A 259 -5.04 -87.88 -6.98
CA GLN A 259 -6.13 -87.78 -7.96
C GLN A 259 -7.48 -87.36 -7.34
N ALA A 260 -7.69 -87.58 -6.04
CA ALA A 260 -8.89 -87.18 -5.32
C ALA A 260 -8.80 -85.76 -4.73
N MET A 261 -7.64 -85.32 -4.22
CA MET A 261 -7.48 -83.96 -3.65
C MET A 261 -7.03 -82.90 -4.67
N SER A 262 -6.30 -83.28 -5.73
CA SER A 262 -5.81 -82.32 -6.72
C SER A 262 -6.94 -81.72 -7.56
N SER A 263 -8.06 -82.42 -7.76
CA SER A 263 -9.15 -81.93 -8.59
C SER A 263 -9.92 -80.77 -7.96
N SER A 264 -10.28 -80.83 -6.66
CA SER A 264 -11.00 -79.75 -5.99
C SER A 264 -10.09 -78.54 -5.74
N TRP A 265 -8.92 -78.75 -5.14
CA TRP A 265 -7.98 -77.69 -4.81
C TRP A 265 -7.53 -76.91 -6.04
N PHE A 266 -7.16 -77.59 -7.14
CA PHE A 266 -6.80 -76.93 -8.39
C PHE A 266 -7.97 -76.18 -9.04
N THR A 267 -9.23 -76.62 -8.86
CA THR A 267 -10.38 -75.82 -9.33
C THR A 267 -10.59 -74.56 -8.51
N GLU A 268 -10.41 -74.62 -7.19
CA GLU A 268 -10.60 -73.49 -6.29
C GLU A 268 -9.49 -72.44 -6.46
N GLU A 269 -8.22 -72.86 -6.51
CA GLU A 269 -7.09 -71.98 -6.85
C GLU A 269 -7.25 -71.36 -8.24
N ARG A 270 -7.72 -72.12 -9.24
CA ARG A 270 -7.96 -71.57 -10.59
C ARG A 270 -9.12 -70.57 -10.62
N MET A 271 -10.11 -70.69 -9.74
CA MET A 271 -11.17 -69.67 -9.60
C MET A 271 -10.65 -68.43 -8.87
N ALA A 272 -9.89 -68.60 -7.78
CA ALA A 272 -9.24 -67.49 -7.07
C ALA A 272 -8.29 -66.70 -8.01
N LEU A 273 -7.46 -67.39 -8.79
CA LEU A 273 -6.56 -66.78 -9.75
C LEU A 273 -7.32 -66.06 -10.89
N LYS A 274 -8.43 -66.61 -11.37
CA LYS A 274 -9.32 -65.91 -12.33
C LYS A 274 -9.93 -64.65 -11.72
N GLN A 275 -10.34 -64.70 -10.46
CA GLN A 275 -10.91 -63.55 -9.77
C GLN A 275 -9.85 -62.47 -9.53
N GLN A 276 -8.61 -62.85 -9.18
CA GLN A 276 -7.47 -61.95 -9.08
C GLN A 276 -7.10 -61.32 -10.42
N VAL A 277 -7.08 -62.10 -11.51
CA VAL A 277 -6.89 -61.57 -12.87
C VAL A 277 -8.01 -60.60 -13.23
N PHE A 278 -9.27 -60.92 -12.92
CA PHE A 278 -10.41 -60.03 -13.16
C PHE A 278 -10.27 -58.70 -12.40
N THR A 279 -9.95 -58.74 -11.10
CA THR A 279 -9.74 -57.51 -10.30
C THR A 279 -8.58 -56.68 -10.84
N LEU A 280 -7.44 -57.30 -11.19
CA LEU A 280 -6.30 -56.60 -11.78
C LEU A 280 -6.63 -56.02 -13.16
N THR A 281 -7.44 -56.69 -13.98
CA THR A 281 -7.89 -56.13 -15.27
C THR A 281 -8.84 -54.96 -15.09
N LYS A 282 -9.69 -54.96 -14.05
CA LYS A 282 -10.55 -53.84 -13.71
C LYS A 282 -9.73 -52.66 -13.20
N GLU A 283 -8.83 -52.90 -12.25
CA GLU A 283 -7.91 -51.88 -11.72
C GLU A 283 -7.07 -51.25 -12.84
N LYS A 284 -6.56 -52.06 -13.78
CA LYS A 284 -5.88 -51.55 -14.98
C LYS A 284 -6.78 -50.68 -15.86
N ALA A 285 -8.06 -51.01 -16.01
CA ALA A 285 -9.01 -50.18 -16.75
C ALA A 285 -9.29 -48.85 -16.03
N ASP A 286 -9.50 -48.88 -14.71
CA ASP A 286 -9.73 -47.71 -13.87
C ASP A 286 -8.48 -46.79 -13.80
N LEU A 287 -7.27 -47.37 -13.76
CA LEU A 287 -6.00 -46.64 -13.92
C LEU A 287 -5.83 -46.06 -15.33
N SER A 288 -6.32 -46.76 -16.38
CA SER A 288 -6.25 -46.25 -17.75
C SER A 288 -7.22 -45.08 -17.99
N THR A 289 -8.41 -45.09 -17.39
CA THR A 289 -9.38 -43.98 -17.51
C THR A 289 -8.96 -42.77 -16.71
N THR A 290 -8.46 -42.96 -15.48
CA THR A 290 -7.90 -41.88 -14.66
C THR A 290 -6.68 -41.25 -15.34
N ASN A 291 -5.76 -42.05 -15.90
CA ASN A 291 -4.62 -41.51 -16.65
C ASN A 291 -5.06 -40.73 -17.90
N ALA A 292 -6.06 -41.23 -18.65
CA ALA A 292 -6.63 -40.49 -19.79
C ALA A 292 -7.27 -39.15 -19.35
N SER A 293 -7.97 -39.12 -18.21
CA SER A 293 -8.54 -37.88 -17.67
C SER A 293 -7.47 -36.89 -17.22
N LEU A 294 -6.41 -37.38 -16.56
CA LEU A 294 -5.27 -36.55 -16.16
C LEU A 294 -4.56 -35.96 -17.39
N HIS A 295 -4.31 -36.76 -18.43
CA HIS A 295 -3.77 -36.25 -19.69
C HIS A 295 -4.64 -35.15 -20.31
N ALA A 296 -5.97 -35.32 -20.33
CA ALA A 296 -6.89 -34.29 -20.81
C ALA A 296 -6.83 -33.00 -19.97
N THR A 297 -6.76 -33.09 -18.64
CA THR A 297 -6.60 -31.89 -17.77
C THR A 297 -5.26 -31.20 -17.97
N VAL A 298 -4.18 -31.97 -18.16
CA VAL A 298 -2.84 -31.43 -18.45
C VAL A 298 -2.82 -30.69 -19.79
N ASP A 299 -3.47 -31.23 -20.83
CA ASP A 299 -3.51 -30.58 -22.13
C ASP A 299 -4.45 -29.36 -22.16
N ALA A 300 -5.55 -29.36 -21.39
CA ALA A 300 -6.36 -28.17 -21.16
C ALA A 300 -5.57 -27.07 -20.45
N CYS A 301 -4.85 -27.41 -19.37
CA CYS A 301 -3.99 -26.47 -18.65
C CYS A 301 -2.86 -25.90 -19.54
N LYS A 302 -2.24 -26.72 -20.40
CA LYS A 302 -1.27 -26.24 -21.40
C LYS A 302 -1.89 -25.24 -22.39
N GLN A 303 -3.13 -25.48 -22.84
CA GLN A 303 -3.84 -24.57 -23.75
C GLN A 303 -4.16 -23.25 -23.06
N GLU A 304 -4.61 -23.28 -21.80
CA GLU A 304 -4.86 -22.09 -20.99
C GLU A 304 -3.57 -21.27 -20.77
N VAL A 305 -2.47 -21.94 -20.37
CA VAL A 305 -1.15 -21.30 -20.24
C VAL A 305 -0.67 -20.71 -21.58
N ALA A 306 -0.94 -21.37 -22.71
CA ALA A 306 -0.63 -20.83 -24.03
C ALA A 306 -1.47 -19.59 -24.37
N ALA A 307 -2.77 -19.58 -24.05
CA ALA A 307 -3.66 -18.45 -24.26
C ALA A 307 -3.27 -17.24 -23.38
N ILE A 308 -2.97 -17.46 -22.09
CA ILE A 308 -2.48 -16.41 -21.17
C ILE A 308 -1.16 -15.83 -21.69
N ARG A 309 -0.21 -16.68 -22.12
CA ARG A 309 1.06 -16.23 -22.72
C ARG A 309 0.87 -15.43 -24.01
N GLN A 310 -0.16 -15.74 -24.81
CA GLN A 310 -0.46 -14.98 -26.02
C GLN A 310 -1.08 -13.62 -25.66
N SER A 311 -2.10 -13.60 -24.79
CA SER A 311 -2.70 -12.36 -24.26
C SER A 311 -1.64 -11.42 -23.64
N MET A 312 -0.69 -11.95 -22.87
CA MET A 312 0.41 -11.16 -22.31
C MET A 312 1.33 -10.56 -23.39
N LYS A 313 1.64 -11.30 -24.46
CA LYS A 313 2.42 -10.76 -25.59
C LYS A 313 1.65 -9.66 -26.32
N ASP A 314 0.35 -9.85 -26.53
CA ASP A 314 -0.50 -8.90 -27.22
C ASP A 314 -0.65 -7.60 -26.40
N ALA A 315 -0.79 -7.70 -25.08
CA ALA A 315 -0.79 -6.57 -24.15
C ALA A 315 0.56 -5.82 -24.12
N VAL A 316 1.69 -6.55 -24.05
CA VAL A 316 3.02 -5.93 -24.15
C VAL A 316 3.21 -5.25 -25.50
N HIS A 317 2.79 -5.88 -26.60
CA HIS A 317 2.85 -5.27 -27.92
C HIS A 317 2.03 -3.98 -27.97
N HIS A 318 0.78 -4.02 -27.49
CA HIS A 318 -0.08 -2.84 -27.41
C HIS A 318 0.59 -1.70 -26.64
N HIS A 319 1.03 -1.92 -25.40
CA HIS A 319 1.71 -0.88 -24.62
C HIS A 319 3.00 -0.36 -25.28
N THR A 320 3.80 -1.22 -25.93
CA THR A 320 4.98 -0.73 -26.68
C THR A 320 4.61 0.15 -27.89
N THR A 321 3.43 -0.07 -28.51
CA THR A 321 2.94 0.82 -29.58
C THR A 321 2.36 2.13 -29.03
N GLU A 322 1.66 2.09 -27.89
CA GLU A 322 1.20 3.29 -27.19
C GLU A 322 2.36 4.18 -26.70
N ILE A 323 3.41 3.57 -26.14
CA ILE A 323 4.61 4.29 -25.68
C ILE A 323 5.26 4.99 -26.88
N LYS A 324 5.49 4.29 -28.00
CA LYS A 324 6.05 4.90 -29.22
C LYS A 324 5.20 6.05 -29.74
N ALA A 325 3.88 5.92 -29.77
CA ALA A 325 2.99 7.01 -30.19
C ALA A 325 3.07 8.23 -29.24
N LYS A 326 3.26 8.01 -27.93
CA LYS A 326 3.50 9.08 -26.95
C LYS A 326 4.88 9.71 -27.13
N GLU A 327 5.93 8.92 -27.36
CA GLU A 327 7.30 9.39 -27.65
C GLU A 327 7.34 10.24 -28.93
N GLU A 328 6.69 9.80 -30.01
CA GLU A 328 6.54 10.55 -31.25
C GLU A 328 5.82 11.88 -31.03
N ARG A 329 4.75 11.90 -30.21
CA ARG A 329 4.03 13.13 -29.85
C ARG A 329 4.89 14.08 -29.01
N ILE A 330 5.67 13.57 -28.06
CA ILE A 330 6.63 14.36 -27.27
C ILE A 330 7.69 14.94 -28.20
N ALA A 331 8.28 14.15 -29.09
CA ALA A 331 9.27 14.61 -30.06
C ALA A 331 8.71 15.72 -30.98
N ALA A 332 7.47 15.59 -31.44
CA ALA A 332 6.78 16.61 -32.23
C ALA A 332 6.55 17.91 -31.44
N LEU A 333 6.12 17.82 -30.17
CA LEU A 333 5.96 18.98 -29.30
C LEU A 333 7.30 19.66 -29.00
N THR A 334 8.36 18.89 -28.71
CA THR A 334 9.72 19.42 -28.51
C THR A 334 10.25 20.11 -29.77
N ALA A 335 9.99 19.56 -30.96
CA ALA A 335 10.35 20.20 -32.23
C ALA A 335 9.57 21.52 -32.44
N HIS A 336 8.29 21.55 -32.08
CA HIS A 336 7.46 22.77 -32.15
C HIS A 336 7.93 23.86 -31.16
N ILE A 337 8.31 23.48 -29.93
CA ILE A 337 8.89 24.40 -28.94
C ILE A 337 10.18 25.01 -29.50
N ARG A 338 11.13 24.19 -29.98
CA ARG A 338 12.38 24.66 -30.62
C ARG A 338 12.14 25.57 -31.83
N ALA A 339 11.12 25.28 -32.62
CA ALA A 339 10.74 26.13 -33.75
C ALA A 339 10.19 27.50 -33.29
N ASN A 340 9.51 27.57 -32.15
CA ASN A 340 9.05 28.83 -31.56
C ASN A 340 10.17 29.59 -30.84
N GLU A 341 11.02 28.91 -30.07
CA GLU A 341 12.26 29.49 -29.50
C GLU A 341 13.09 30.19 -30.58
N LYS A 342 13.26 29.54 -31.74
CA LYS A 342 13.94 30.15 -32.88
C LYS A 342 13.22 31.41 -33.39
N LYS A 343 11.90 31.37 -33.60
CA LYS A 343 11.14 32.57 -34.02
C LYS A 343 11.26 33.73 -33.02
N TYR A 344 11.28 33.42 -31.72
CA TYR A 344 11.46 34.44 -30.68
C TYR A 344 12.88 35.01 -30.68
N ALA A 345 13.91 34.20 -30.96
CA ALA A 345 15.26 34.69 -31.17
C ALA A 345 15.36 35.58 -32.42
N ASP A 346 14.79 35.14 -33.56
CA ASP A 346 14.75 35.91 -34.80
C ASP A 346 14.04 37.29 -34.60
N LEU A 347 12.93 37.32 -33.85
CA LEU A 347 12.21 38.54 -33.46
C LEU A 347 12.98 39.43 -32.47
N LEU A 348 13.76 38.83 -31.56
CA LEU A 348 14.60 39.57 -30.63
C LEU A 348 15.76 40.26 -31.39
N ASP A 349 16.36 39.59 -32.36
CA ASP A 349 17.39 40.17 -33.23
C ASP A 349 16.83 41.30 -34.10
N GLU A 350 15.64 41.13 -34.69
CA GLU A 350 14.95 42.22 -35.42
C GLU A 350 14.65 43.42 -34.51
N ARG A 351 14.18 43.17 -33.28
CA ARG A 351 13.96 44.23 -32.29
C ARG A 351 15.25 44.94 -31.91
N LEU A 352 16.34 44.22 -31.66
CA LEU A 352 17.65 44.82 -31.33
C LEU A 352 18.18 45.67 -32.49
N TRP A 353 17.95 45.25 -33.74
CA TRP A 353 18.26 46.03 -34.93
C TRP A 353 17.42 47.32 -35.01
N LEU A 354 16.10 47.24 -34.78
CA LEU A 354 15.21 48.41 -34.71
C LEU A 354 15.56 49.37 -33.57
N ASP A 355 15.88 48.86 -32.37
CA ASP A 355 16.31 49.67 -31.23
C ASP A 355 17.62 50.43 -31.56
N ALA A 356 18.55 49.80 -32.29
CA ALA A 356 19.76 50.44 -32.80
C ALA A 356 19.47 51.50 -33.88
N GLU A 357 18.53 51.24 -34.80
CA GLU A 357 18.10 52.21 -35.81
C GLU A 357 17.43 53.44 -35.16
N ILE A 358 16.58 53.22 -34.16
CA ILE A 358 15.95 54.27 -33.35
C ILE A 358 17.00 55.13 -32.64
N ASP A 359 18.06 54.52 -32.08
CA ASP A 359 19.15 55.26 -31.45
C ASP A 359 20.02 56.03 -32.45
N GLU A 360 20.19 55.54 -33.69
CA GLU A 360 20.76 56.33 -34.78
C GLU A 360 19.85 57.52 -35.16
N TYR A 361 18.55 57.32 -35.32
CA TYR A 361 17.61 58.42 -35.57
C TYR A 361 17.59 59.45 -34.43
N ARG A 362 17.64 59.02 -33.16
CA ARG A 362 17.80 59.89 -31.99
C ARG A 362 19.11 60.65 -32.03
N ARG A 363 20.23 60.01 -32.41
CA ARG A 363 21.55 60.65 -32.56
C ARG A 363 21.52 61.71 -33.65
N LEU A 364 20.90 61.42 -34.79
CA LEU A 364 20.72 62.36 -35.89
C LEU A 364 19.87 63.56 -35.47
N LEU A 365 18.72 63.33 -34.84
CA LEU A 365 17.83 64.39 -34.33
C LEU A 365 18.54 65.28 -33.30
N ASN A 366 19.29 64.69 -32.37
CA ASN A 366 20.12 65.42 -31.40
C ASN A 366 21.23 66.25 -32.08
N SER A 367 21.77 65.81 -33.22
CA SER A 367 22.77 66.56 -33.99
C SER A 367 22.17 67.74 -34.78
N ILE A 368 20.89 67.65 -35.15
CA ILE A 368 20.15 68.72 -35.83
C ILE A 368 19.65 69.77 -34.82
N GLN A 369 19.11 69.34 -33.68
CA GLN A 369 18.61 70.24 -32.63
C GLN A 369 19.74 70.95 -31.86
N ARG A 370 21.00 70.50 -31.98
CA ARG A 370 22.13 71.06 -31.23
C ARG A 370 23.35 71.26 -32.13
N PRO A 371 23.63 72.50 -32.61
CA PRO A 371 24.81 72.76 -33.42
C PRO A 371 26.10 72.41 -32.66
N PRO A 372 27.17 71.97 -33.35
CA PRO A 372 28.31 71.33 -32.72
C PRO A 372 29.12 72.30 -31.85
N ARG A 373 28.92 72.23 -30.53
CA ARG A 373 29.70 72.99 -29.56
C ARG A 373 31.03 72.27 -29.27
N PRO A 374 32.21 72.92 -29.45
CA PRO A 374 33.49 72.24 -29.41
C PRO A 374 33.85 71.71 -28.01
N LYS A 375 34.42 70.49 -27.98
CA LYS A 375 34.76 69.71 -26.78
C LYS A 375 35.85 70.40 -25.93
N LYS A 376 35.78 70.28 -24.60
CA LYS A 376 36.94 70.43 -23.69
C LYS A 376 37.08 69.20 -22.79
N LYS A 377 38.34 68.91 -22.44
CA LYS A 377 38.86 67.64 -21.88
C LYS A 377 38.85 67.62 -20.33
N LYS A 378 38.95 66.41 -19.75
CA LYS A 378 39.45 65.98 -18.38
C LYS A 378 38.44 65.03 -17.68
N ALA A 379 38.84 64.00 -16.90
CA ALA A 379 40.15 63.36 -16.71
C ALA A 379 40.03 61.95 -16.05
N THR A 380 41.03 61.10 -16.35
CA THR A 380 41.65 59.92 -15.66
C THR A 380 40.96 59.07 -14.55
N PRO A 381 41.30 57.75 -14.44
CA PRO A 381 40.72 56.77 -13.50
C PRO A 381 41.63 56.43 -12.29
N THR A 382 41.16 55.57 -11.37
CA THR A 382 41.95 54.97 -10.26
C THR A 382 41.60 53.47 -10.05
N ARG A 383 42.59 52.69 -9.56
CA ARG A 383 42.66 51.22 -9.38
C ARG A 383 42.84 50.87 -7.88
N LEU A 384 42.79 49.57 -7.51
CA LEU A 384 43.31 48.84 -6.31
C LEU A 384 42.20 48.08 -5.54
N SER A 385 42.40 46.96 -4.80
CA SER A 385 43.29 45.77 -4.87
C SER A 385 42.90 44.77 -3.74
N LEU A 386 43.24 43.47 -3.84
CA LEU A 386 42.96 42.42 -2.81
C LEU A 386 43.87 42.55 -1.54
N PRO A 387 43.63 41.74 -0.48
CA PRO A 387 44.49 40.56 -0.24
C PRO A 387 43.76 39.29 0.31
N ALA A 388 44.51 38.22 0.65
CA ALA A 388 44.05 36.84 0.91
C ALA A 388 44.80 36.10 2.05
N GLY A 389 44.36 34.87 2.39
CA GLY A 389 45.05 33.83 3.20
C GLY A 389 44.12 33.10 4.20
N THR A 390 44.27 31.87 4.72
CA THR A 390 45.07 30.62 4.52
C THR A 390 44.63 29.63 5.66
N PRO A 391 44.99 28.32 5.73
CA PRO A 391 44.06 27.25 6.21
C PRO A 391 44.50 26.33 7.40
N ALA A 392 43.51 25.54 7.91
CA ALA A 392 43.54 24.19 8.56
C ALA A 392 44.45 23.90 9.81
N PRO A 393 44.08 22.93 10.71
CA PRO A 393 44.58 21.53 10.57
C PRO A 393 43.69 20.40 11.18
N ARG A 394 44.27 19.18 11.31
CA ARG A 394 43.67 17.83 11.47
C ARG A 394 44.00 17.16 12.83
N THR A 395 43.07 16.34 13.36
CA THR A 395 43.20 15.33 14.46
C THR A 395 41.86 14.55 14.57
N GLN A 396 41.72 13.28 15.00
CA GLN A 396 42.62 12.12 15.25
C GLN A 396 41.77 10.81 15.24
N ALA A 397 42.24 9.64 15.73
CA ALA A 397 41.46 8.39 15.85
C ALA A 397 41.82 7.56 17.11
N THR A 398 40.87 6.79 17.67
CA THR A 398 41.07 5.81 18.77
C THR A 398 40.00 4.71 18.76
N THR A 399 40.27 3.55 19.37
CA THR A 399 39.60 2.25 19.08
C THR A 399 38.97 1.55 20.29
N ALA A 400 37.69 1.13 20.16
CA ALA A 400 36.99 -0.02 20.80
C ALA A 400 36.90 -0.10 22.37
N PRO A 401 36.03 -0.96 22.98
CA PRO A 401 35.01 -1.87 22.42
C PRO A 401 33.57 -1.80 23.03
N VAL A 402 32.58 -2.28 22.26
CA VAL A 402 31.34 -3.03 22.62
C VAL A 402 30.56 -2.69 23.92
N GLU A 403 29.33 -2.16 23.79
CA GLU A 403 28.05 -2.77 24.26
C GLU A 403 26.79 -1.97 23.81
N SER A 404 25.65 -2.64 23.82
CA SER A 404 24.33 -2.40 23.18
C SER A 404 23.62 -1.03 23.24
N ASP A 405 22.85 -0.77 22.17
CA ASP A 405 21.56 -0.05 22.10
C ASP A 405 21.37 1.22 22.95
N LYS A 406 21.83 2.35 22.39
CA LYS A 406 21.20 3.68 22.52
C LYS A 406 21.61 4.60 21.38
N SER A 407 20.65 5.35 20.84
CA SER A 407 20.87 6.45 19.91
C SER A 407 21.35 7.70 20.64
N ASP A 408 22.67 7.80 20.88
CA ASP A 408 23.28 8.96 21.54
C ASP A 408 23.33 10.20 20.63
N ALA A 409 22.38 11.11 20.82
CA ALA A 409 22.34 12.41 20.15
C ALA A 409 23.34 13.42 20.76
N SER A 410 24.57 13.44 20.24
CA SER A 410 25.56 14.48 20.55
C SER A 410 25.17 15.82 19.90
N SER A 411 24.99 16.88 20.71
CA SER A 411 24.72 18.24 20.21
C SER A 411 25.82 19.22 20.63
N GLY A 412 26.47 19.84 19.65
CA GLY A 412 27.59 20.76 19.86
C GLY A 412 27.89 21.64 18.66
N GLY A 413 27.12 22.72 18.48
CA GLY A 413 27.29 23.69 17.40
C GLY A 413 26.13 24.70 17.35
N PRO A 414 26.32 25.93 16.82
CA PRO A 414 25.33 27.00 16.90
C PRO A 414 24.23 26.85 15.83
N GLY A 415 23.25 26.00 16.12
CA GLY A 415 22.12 25.73 15.23
C GLY A 415 21.33 24.54 15.75
N ARG A 416 20.57 24.73 16.83
CA ARG A 416 19.88 23.64 17.54
C ARG A 416 18.67 23.17 16.74
N LEU A 417 18.90 22.26 15.80
CA LEU A 417 17.88 21.41 15.19
C LEU A 417 17.76 20.10 15.99
N GLU A 418 16.55 19.59 16.14
CA GLU A 418 16.26 18.30 16.78
C GLU A 418 15.71 17.34 15.72
N LEU A 419 16.39 16.21 15.54
CA LEU A 419 15.81 15.03 14.89
C LEU A 419 14.83 14.41 15.89
N ARG A 420 13.55 14.32 15.52
CA ARG A 420 12.57 13.51 16.26
C ARG A 420 12.37 12.18 15.55
N ASP A 421 12.15 11.15 16.37
CA ASP A 421 12.02 9.77 15.93
C ASP A 421 10.96 9.58 14.84
N VAL A 422 11.20 8.55 14.02
CA VAL A 422 10.37 8.13 12.88
C VAL A 422 8.90 8.01 13.29
N ASP A 423 8.01 8.69 12.56
CA ASP A 423 6.57 8.47 12.72
C ASP A 423 6.20 7.11 12.10
N THR A 424 5.99 6.11 12.95
CA THR A 424 5.67 4.72 12.57
C THR A 424 4.35 4.57 11.82
N LYS A 425 3.57 5.64 11.64
CA LYS A 425 2.35 5.65 10.81
C LYS A 425 2.56 6.21 9.39
N VAL A 426 3.66 6.93 9.16
CA VAL A 426 3.86 7.76 7.95
C VAL A 426 5.21 7.50 7.26
N GLU A 427 6.12 6.75 7.91
CA GLU A 427 7.47 6.42 7.40
C GLU A 427 8.27 7.67 6.99
N CYS A 428 8.21 8.71 7.83
CA CYS A 428 8.96 9.95 7.63
C CYS A 428 9.80 10.34 8.86
N LEU A 429 10.94 10.97 8.58
CA LEU A 429 11.83 11.59 9.55
C LEU A 429 11.42 13.04 9.77
N LEU A 430 11.43 13.49 11.03
CA LEU A 430 10.99 14.83 11.42
C LEU A 430 12.19 15.67 11.87
N VAL A 431 12.61 16.62 11.01
CA VAL A 431 13.65 17.60 11.33
C VAL A 431 12.98 18.86 11.88
N ALA A 432 13.07 19.09 13.19
CA ALA A 432 12.42 20.22 13.85
C ALA A 432 13.42 21.33 14.22
N ASN A 433 13.01 22.60 14.06
CA ASN A 433 13.72 23.75 14.64
C ASN A 433 13.06 24.15 15.98
N PRO A 434 13.55 23.67 17.14
CA PRO A 434 13.04 24.09 18.46
C PRO A 434 13.27 25.57 18.81
N SER A 435 14.00 26.33 17.99
CA SER A 435 14.28 27.74 18.24
C SER A 435 13.04 28.59 18.04
N LYS A 436 12.59 29.30 19.09
CA LYS A 436 11.38 30.16 19.04
C LYS A 436 11.58 31.53 18.40
N THR A 437 12.83 31.92 18.11
CA THR A 437 13.20 33.31 17.82
C THR A 437 14.08 33.50 16.57
N SER A 438 14.58 32.43 15.96
CA SER A 438 15.46 32.49 14.79
C SER A 438 15.08 31.41 13.78
N SER A 439 14.82 31.82 12.55
CA SER A 439 14.83 30.94 11.38
C SER A 439 16.23 30.38 11.18
N VAL A 440 16.34 29.09 10.89
CA VAL A 440 17.62 28.44 10.58
C VAL A 440 17.65 28.20 9.07
N ASP A 441 18.69 28.69 8.41
CA ASP A 441 18.96 28.33 7.02
C ASP A 441 19.69 26.98 6.99
N ILE A 442 19.14 26.04 6.22
CA ILE A 442 19.57 24.65 6.13
C ILE A 442 20.23 24.39 4.76
N ASP A 443 20.37 25.43 3.90
CA ASP A 443 21.14 25.32 2.67
C ASP A 443 22.57 24.80 2.91
N GLY A 444 22.92 23.71 2.25
CA GLY A 444 24.22 23.05 2.41
C GLY A 444 24.38 22.16 3.64
N TRP A 445 23.33 21.94 4.44
CA TRP A 445 23.33 20.87 5.46
C TRP A 445 23.11 19.51 4.78
N ALA A 446 23.69 18.46 5.36
CA ALA A 446 23.56 17.10 4.85
C ALA A 446 23.10 16.16 5.96
N LEU A 447 22.13 15.30 5.66
CA LEU A 447 21.60 14.28 6.58
C LEU A 447 22.12 12.91 6.13
N THR A 448 23.01 12.33 6.92
CA THR A 448 23.68 11.05 6.64
C THR A 448 23.00 9.90 7.37
N ALA A 449 22.53 8.88 6.64
CA ALA A 449 22.14 7.60 7.22
C ALA A 449 23.35 6.65 7.26
N SER A 450 23.57 6.01 8.40
CA SER A 450 24.60 4.98 8.59
C SER A 450 24.07 3.84 9.45
N ALA A 451 24.35 2.60 9.07
CA ALA A 451 24.15 1.42 9.92
C ALA A 451 25.50 0.72 10.12
N ASP A 452 25.75 0.17 11.31
CA ASP A 452 26.97 -0.58 11.65
C ASP A 452 28.29 0.09 11.22
N ASN A 453 28.36 1.42 11.41
CA ASN A 453 29.47 2.31 11.02
C ASN A 453 29.69 2.53 9.50
N ASP A 454 28.93 1.89 8.61
CA ASP A 454 28.98 2.14 7.17
C ASP A 454 27.96 3.21 6.77
N LEU A 455 28.40 4.14 5.91
CA LEU A 455 27.58 5.23 5.38
C LEU A 455 26.68 4.69 4.26
N ILE A 456 25.36 4.70 4.48
CA ILE A 456 24.36 4.18 3.53
C ILE A 456 24.02 5.24 2.48
N SER A 457 23.68 6.46 2.91
CA SER A 457 23.27 7.54 2.01
C SER A 457 23.33 8.91 2.68
N THR A 458 23.37 9.96 1.86
CA THR A 458 23.50 11.37 2.30
C THR A 458 22.51 12.25 1.54
N LEU A 459 21.56 12.86 2.24
CA LEU A 459 20.64 13.84 1.66
C LEU A 459 21.18 15.25 1.89
N GLU A 460 21.65 15.93 0.83
CA GLU A 460 21.99 17.38 0.90
C GLU A 460 20.73 18.24 0.73
N PHE A 461 20.46 19.14 1.69
CA PHE A 461 19.38 20.12 1.59
C PHE A 461 19.81 21.29 0.69
N SER A 462 19.00 21.60 -0.32
CA SER A 462 19.21 22.76 -1.21
C SER A 462 18.16 23.84 -0.95
N ALA A 463 18.61 25.04 -0.57
CA ALA A 463 17.82 26.25 -0.38
C ALA A 463 16.54 26.06 0.47
N HIS A 464 16.66 25.60 1.72
CA HIS A 464 15.53 25.46 2.65
C HIS A 464 15.75 26.25 3.94
N VAL A 465 14.92 27.27 4.17
CA VAL A 465 14.92 28.07 5.42
C VAL A 465 13.81 27.57 6.33
N LEU A 466 14.18 26.98 7.47
CA LEU A 466 13.24 26.41 8.44
C LEU A 466 12.79 27.51 9.44
N PRO A 467 11.52 27.95 9.42
CA PRO A 467 11.03 29.00 10.31
C PRO A 467 11.12 28.60 11.80
N PRO A 468 11.07 29.56 12.75
CA PRO A 468 11.12 29.26 14.18
C PRO A 468 9.93 28.38 14.59
N GLY A 469 10.21 27.24 15.24
CA GLY A 469 9.20 26.22 15.57
C GLY A 469 8.71 25.38 14.39
N GLY A 470 9.28 25.55 13.19
CA GLY A 470 8.96 24.76 12.02
C GLY A 470 9.43 23.30 12.12
N VAL A 471 8.76 22.43 11.37
CA VAL A 471 9.11 21.02 11.22
C VAL A 471 9.14 20.71 9.73
N LEU A 472 10.26 20.14 9.27
CA LEU A 472 10.44 19.61 7.92
C LEU A 472 10.26 18.09 7.97
N ARG A 473 9.48 17.54 7.03
CA ARG A 473 9.26 16.10 6.90
C ARG A 473 10.10 15.56 5.76
N VAL A 474 10.85 14.50 6.02
CA VAL A 474 11.67 13.81 5.02
C VAL A 474 11.12 12.40 4.84
N PHE A 475 10.67 12.07 3.62
CA PHE A 475 10.05 10.80 3.28
C PHE A 475 11.01 9.92 2.49
N GLN A 476 11.01 8.60 2.74
CA GLN A 476 11.82 7.68 1.93
C GLN A 476 11.26 7.46 0.52
N GLN A 477 9.93 7.53 0.35
CA GLN A 477 9.25 7.40 -0.93
C GLN A 477 8.06 8.38 -1.05
N ARG A 478 7.56 8.59 -2.28
CA ARG A 478 6.38 9.45 -2.54
C ARG A 478 5.10 8.76 -2.08
N ASN A 479 4.73 8.96 -0.82
CA ASN A 479 3.48 8.45 -0.24
C ASN A 479 2.33 9.46 -0.39
N GLU A 480 1.08 9.05 -0.17
CA GLU A 480 -0.12 9.92 -0.30
C GLU A 480 -0.12 11.16 0.62
N HIS A 481 0.77 11.20 1.62
CA HIS A 481 0.93 12.30 2.57
C HIS A 481 2.06 13.29 2.22
N PHE A 482 2.75 13.05 1.10
CA PHE A 482 3.82 13.90 0.58
C PHE A 482 3.25 15.14 -0.13
N VAL A 483 3.69 16.32 0.29
CA VAL A 483 3.29 17.61 -0.28
C VAL A 483 4.49 18.25 -0.98
N GLU A 484 4.43 18.30 -2.30
CA GLU A 484 5.43 19.00 -3.12
C GLU A 484 5.57 20.46 -2.67
N ASN A 485 6.83 20.91 -2.53
CA ASN A 485 7.26 22.21 -1.98
C ASN A 485 7.13 22.40 -0.45
N ARG A 486 6.75 21.37 0.34
CA ARG A 486 6.83 21.42 1.81
C ARG A 486 7.63 20.29 2.44
N ASP A 487 7.65 19.14 1.79
CA ASP A 487 8.35 17.95 2.27
C ASP A 487 9.53 17.61 1.35
N CYS A 488 10.56 16.97 1.91
CA CYS A 488 11.71 16.47 1.15
C CYS A 488 11.57 14.97 0.88
N LEU A 489 12.12 14.52 -0.25
CA LEU A 489 12.30 13.10 -0.55
C LEU A 489 13.74 12.70 -0.31
N TRP A 490 13.92 11.53 0.30
CA TRP A 490 15.19 10.83 0.39
C TRP A 490 15.41 10.06 -0.92
N ASP A 491 15.80 10.77 -1.98
CA ASP A 491 16.12 10.13 -3.25
C ASP A 491 17.53 9.49 -3.17
N GLU A 492 17.64 8.19 -3.41
CA GLU A 492 18.88 7.41 -3.31
C GLU A 492 19.87 7.69 -4.46
N LEU A 493 20.14 8.96 -4.81
CA LEU A 493 21.17 9.27 -5.82
C LEU A 493 21.80 10.67 -5.78
N THR A 494 22.35 11.11 -4.65
CA THR A 494 23.42 12.14 -4.69
C THR A 494 24.73 11.52 -5.17
N ARG A 495 24.96 11.55 -6.49
CA ARG A 495 26.31 11.41 -7.05
C ARG A 495 27.24 12.44 -6.39
N PRO A 496 28.55 12.15 -6.25
CA PRO A 496 29.49 13.11 -5.68
C PRO A 496 29.40 14.46 -6.39
N ARG A 497 29.23 15.52 -5.59
CA ARG A 497 29.12 16.91 -6.02
C ARG A 497 30.39 17.34 -6.75
N GLU A 498 30.39 17.25 -8.08
CA GLU A 498 31.47 17.78 -8.90
C GLU A 498 31.60 19.30 -8.67
N TRP A 499 32.83 19.74 -8.40
CA TRP A 499 33.14 21.16 -8.23
C TRP A 499 33.22 21.83 -9.60
N GLY A 500 32.37 22.82 -9.86
CA GLY A 500 32.52 23.69 -11.03
C GLY A 500 31.33 24.64 -11.23
N ASP A 501 31.61 25.94 -11.20
CA ASP A 501 30.83 27.12 -11.63
C ASP A 501 29.35 26.92 -12.08
N GLY A 502 28.38 27.72 -11.65
CA GLY A 502 28.49 29.07 -11.09
C GLY A 502 27.51 30.02 -11.79
N GLN A 503 26.88 30.90 -10.99
CA GLN A 503 25.93 31.97 -11.37
C GLN A 503 24.44 31.64 -11.54
N LYS A 504 23.66 32.20 -10.57
CA LYS A 504 22.57 33.18 -10.74
C LYS A 504 21.62 33.00 -11.96
N GLY A 505 20.30 32.88 -11.81
CA GLY A 505 19.43 33.15 -10.65
C GLY A 505 18.39 34.24 -10.99
N ALA A 506 17.19 34.12 -10.40
CA ALA A 506 15.96 34.85 -10.73
C ALA A 506 15.41 34.57 -12.16
N GLY A 507 14.10 34.61 -12.39
CA GLY A 507 13.01 34.77 -11.43
C GLY A 507 11.65 34.76 -12.13
N SER A 508 10.66 34.26 -11.37
CA SER A 508 9.26 34.67 -11.30
C SER A 508 8.36 34.67 -12.56
N ASP A 509 7.11 34.28 -12.30
CA ASP A 509 5.89 34.61 -13.05
C ASP A 509 5.77 34.06 -14.49
N GLY A 510 4.65 33.52 -14.95
CA GLY A 510 3.35 33.35 -14.30
C GLY A 510 2.25 33.23 -15.38
N GLU A 511 1.24 32.41 -15.11
CA GLU A 511 -0.07 32.34 -15.77
C GLU A 511 -0.17 32.00 -17.28
N GLY A 512 -1.18 31.19 -17.62
CA GLY A 512 -2.01 31.50 -18.80
C GLY A 512 -2.03 30.53 -19.98
N LEU A 513 -2.37 29.25 -19.78
CA LEU A 513 -3.65 28.66 -20.24
C LEU A 513 -3.74 27.14 -19.97
#